data_AF-A0A418MX31-F1
#
_entry.id   AF-A0A418MX31-F1
#
_cell.length_a   1.000
_cell.length_b   1.000
_cell.length_c   1.000
_cell.angle_alpha   90.00
_cell.angle_beta   90.00
_cell.angle_gamma   90.00
#
_symmetry.space_group_name_H-M   'P 1'
#
loop_
_entity.id
_entity.type
_entity.pdbx_description
1 polymer ?
#
loop_
_entity_poly.entity_id
_entity_poly.type
_entity_poly.pdbx_seq_one_letter_code
_entity_poly.pdbx_strand_id
1 'polypeptide(L)'
;MARIGYDDTDATAFEATRHLTDEGLAEWRAAVTRHLTARPGRRLLDLGAGTGSWARAFTAWFPGTEVVAVEPSAAMRARCGHTPVVGGLTLTAVEPVPQVTAGSLREAAGTLRREAHTLLQLITDAEYAAGVERLRRAARADTGPVVDTLDLLVLR
;
A
#
# COMPACT_ATOMS: atom_id res chain seq x y z
N MET A 1 -0.86 13.93 7.07
CA MET A 1 -1.89 13.52 6.09
C MET A 1 -3.15 13.14 6.86
N ALA A 2 -4.37 13.36 6.33
CA ALA A 2 -5.58 12.91 7.04
C ALA A 2 -5.71 11.38 6.96
N ARG A 3 -6.12 10.74 8.07
CA ARG A 3 -6.37 9.29 8.16
C ARG A 3 -7.27 8.82 7.03
N ILE A 4 -6.87 7.81 6.26
CA ILE A 4 -7.80 7.03 5.45
C ILE A 4 -8.41 6.01 6.40
N GLY A 5 -9.65 6.22 6.82
CA GLY A 5 -10.33 5.35 7.79
C GLY A 5 -10.59 3.96 7.21
N TYR A 6 -10.53 3.82 5.88
CA TYR A 6 -11.05 2.66 5.16
C TYR A 6 -12.41 2.28 5.71
N ASP A 7 -13.25 3.30 5.91
CA ASP A 7 -14.66 3.13 6.18
C ASP A 7 -15.35 2.51 4.96
N ASP A 8 -16.66 2.30 5.02
CA ASP A 8 -17.35 1.63 3.91
C ASP A 8 -17.22 2.38 2.58
N THR A 9 -17.12 3.72 2.59
CA THR A 9 -16.96 4.52 1.37
C THR A 9 -15.56 4.35 0.80
N ASP A 10 -14.54 4.53 1.63
CA ASP A 10 -13.13 4.33 1.25
C ASP A 10 -12.85 2.89 0.80
N ALA A 11 -13.42 1.90 1.47
CA ALA A 11 -13.25 0.49 1.15
C ALA A 11 -13.91 0.13 -0.19
N THR A 12 -15.08 0.68 -0.47
CA THR A 12 -15.76 0.51 -1.77
C THR A 12 -14.94 1.15 -2.90
N ALA A 13 -14.42 2.35 -2.69
CA ALA A 13 -13.55 3.01 -3.65
C ALA A 13 -12.24 2.24 -3.88
N PHE A 14 -11.65 1.69 -2.81
CA PHE A 14 -10.47 0.83 -2.90
C PHE A 14 -10.75 -0.42 -3.73
N GLU A 15 -11.84 -1.14 -3.45
CA GLU A 15 -12.24 -2.33 -4.19
C GLU A 15 -12.39 -2.02 -5.68
N ALA A 16 -13.01 -0.90 -6.04
CA ALA A 16 -13.24 -0.51 -7.43
C ALA A 16 -11.98 -0.10 -8.20
N THR A 17 -10.91 0.34 -7.53
CA THR A 17 -9.76 1.02 -8.17
C THR A 17 -8.43 0.30 -8.01
N ARG A 18 -8.26 -0.56 -7.00
CA ARG A 18 -6.99 -1.24 -6.69
C ARG A 18 -6.90 -2.67 -7.24
N HIS A 19 -7.41 -2.89 -8.44
CA HIS A 19 -7.14 -4.12 -9.17
C HIS A 19 -5.76 -4.05 -9.81
N LEU A 20 -4.84 -4.92 -9.39
CA LEU A 20 -3.61 -5.17 -10.15
C LEU A 20 -3.99 -5.81 -11.47
N THR A 21 -3.38 -5.35 -12.57
CA THR A 21 -3.56 -6.00 -13.88
C THR A 21 -2.98 -7.42 -13.84
N ASP A 22 -3.47 -8.30 -14.70
CA ASP A 22 -2.96 -9.67 -14.83
C ASP A 22 -1.45 -9.70 -15.11
N GLU A 23 -0.97 -8.73 -15.89
CA GLU A 23 0.47 -8.55 -16.19
C GLU A 23 1.26 -8.19 -14.93
N GLY A 24 0.79 -7.21 -14.13
CA GLY A 24 1.43 -6.85 -12.87
C GLY A 24 1.48 -8.04 -11.90
N LEU A 25 0.40 -8.82 -11.84
CA LEU A 25 0.35 -10.05 -11.05
C LEU A 25 1.37 -11.10 -11.52
N ALA A 26 1.61 -11.22 -12.83
CA ALA A 26 2.59 -12.18 -13.37
C ALA A 26 4.04 -11.82 -12.99
N GLU A 27 4.41 -10.54 -13.06
CA GLU A 27 5.74 -10.08 -12.62
C GLU A 27 5.96 -10.36 -11.13
N TRP A 28 4.96 -10.04 -10.31
CA TRP A 28 4.99 -10.33 -8.88
C TRP A 28 5.09 -11.82 -8.59
N ARG A 29 4.34 -12.67 -9.31
CA ARG A 29 4.46 -14.13 -9.18
C ARG A 29 5.88 -14.61 -9.44
N ALA A 30 6.53 -14.10 -10.49
CA ALA A 30 7.91 -14.46 -10.83
C ALA A 30 8.91 -13.97 -9.76
N ALA A 31 8.70 -12.79 -9.19
CA ALA A 31 9.49 -12.30 -8.05
C ALA A 31 9.31 -13.18 -6.81
N VAL A 32 8.07 -13.46 -6.41
CA VAL A 32 7.77 -14.23 -5.20
C VAL A 32 8.26 -15.66 -5.31
N THR A 33 8.15 -16.31 -6.47
CA THR A 33 8.62 -17.70 -6.67
C THR A 33 10.12 -17.88 -6.43
N ARG A 34 10.93 -16.82 -6.60
CA ARG A 34 12.36 -16.84 -6.28
C ARG A 34 12.64 -16.93 -4.78
N HIS A 35 11.70 -16.48 -3.95
CA HIS A 35 11.84 -16.42 -2.49
C HIS A 35 10.93 -17.43 -1.76
N LEU A 36 9.85 -17.87 -2.42
CA LEU A 36 8.85 -18.75 -1.85
C LEU A 36 8.91 -20.12 -2.53
N THR A 37 9.52 -21.10 -1.86
CA THR A 37 9.37 -22.50 -2.27
C THR A 37 8.00 -23.03 -1.84
N ALA A 38 7.09 -23.16 -2.80
CA ALA A 38 5.78 -23.75 -2.57
C ALA A 38 5.92 -25.23 -2.14
N ARG A 39 5.34 -25.56 -0.99
CA ARG A 39 5.29 -26.93 -0.45
C ARG A 39 3.98 -27.11 0.33
N PRO A 40 3.35 -28.30 0.28
CA PRO A 40 2.17 -28.59 1.09
C PRO A 40 2.40 -28.30 2.58
N GLY A 41 1.43 -27.66 3.22
CA GLY A 41 1.47 -27.33 4.66
C GLY A 41 2.32 -26.10 5.00
N ARG A 42 2.91 -25.42 4.02
CA ARG A 42 3.57 -24.13 4.24
C ARG A 42 2.52 -23.07 4.57
N ARG A 43 2.84 -22.17 5.50
CA ARG A 43 1.96 -21.07 5.90
C ARG A 43 2.47 -19.73 5.39
N LEU A 44 1.55 -18.90 4.91
CA LEU A 44 1.81 -17.54 4.45
C LEU A 44 0.84 -16.59 5.13
N LEU A 45 1.36 -15.46 5.63
CA LEU A 45 0.56 -14.39 6.22
C LEU A 45 0.48 -13.22 5.25
N ASP A 46 -0.73 -12.80 4.89
CA ASP A 46 -1.00 -11.57 4.16
C ASP A 46 -1.48 -10.51 5.18
N LEU A 47 -0.59 -9.58 5.55
CA LEU A 47 -0.84 -8.57 6.59
C LEU A 47 -1.27 -7.24 5.96
N GLY A 48 -2.44 -6.73 6.36
CA GLY A 48 -3.09 -5.62 5.67
C GLY A 48 -3.75 -6.09 4.36
N ALA A 49 -4.42 -7.24 4.43
CA ALA A 49 -4.91 -7.95 3.25
C ALA A 49 -5.98 -7.18 2.45
N GLY A 50 -6.58 -6.13 3.02
CA GLY A 50 -7.66 -5.36 2.39
C GLY A 50 -8.83 -6.26 2.01
N THR A 51 -9.24 -6.19 0.73
CA THR A 51 -10.28 -7.05 0.14
C THR A 51 -9.77 -8.43 -0.31
N GLY A 52 -8.50 -8.79 0.00
CA GLY A 52 -7.95 -10.14 -0.15
C GLY A 52 -7.35 -10.47 -1.52
N SER A 53 -7.05 -9.47 -2.35
CA SER A 53 -6.49 -9.68 -3.70
C SER A 53 -5.19 -10.50 -3.68
N TRP A 54 -4.26 -10.20 -2.76
CA TRP A 54 -3.00 -10.91 -2.63
C TRP A 54 -3.19 -12.32 -2.08
N ALA A 55 -3.97 -12.47 -1.01
CA ALA A 55 -4.29 -13.79 -0.47
C ALA A 55 -4.86 -14.75 -1.54
N ARG A 56 -5.82 -14.28 -2.36
CA ARG A 56 -6.36 -15.05 -3.49
C ARG A 56 -5.30 -15.40 -4.54
N ALA A 57 -4.46 -14.43 -4.90
CA ALA A 57 -3.38 -14.65 -5.85
C ALA A 57 -2.39 -15.72 -5.36
N PHE A 58 -1.97 -15.66 -4.09
CA PHE A 58 -1.06 -16.65 -3.52
C PHE A 58 -1.66 -18.04 -3.44
N THR A 59 -2.94 -18.17 -3.07
CA THR A 59 -3.64 -19.47 -3.11
C THR A 59 -3.67 -20.06 -4.52
N ALA A 60 -3.90 -19.22 -5.54
CA ALA A 60 -3.90 -19.67 -6.93
C ALA A 60 -2.50 -20.05 -7.44
N TRP A 61 -1.46 -19.30 -7.05
CA TRP A 61 -0.09 -19.52 -7.53
C TRP A 61 0.60 -20.70 -6.86
N PHE A 62 0.28 -20.97 -5.60
CA PHE A 62 0.99 -21.92 -4.74
C PHE A 62 0.02 -22.92 -4.09
N PRO A 63 -0.60 -23.82 -4.88
CA PRO A 63 -1.52 -24.81 -4.35
C PRO A 63 -0.86 -25.64 -3.23
N GLY A 64 -1.59 -25.84 -2.13
CA GLY A 64 -1.08 -26.50 -0.92
C GLY A 64 -0.42 -25.58 0.11
N THR A 65 -0.26 -24.29 -0.19
CA THR A 65 0.11 -23.27 0.80
C THR A 65 -1.13 -22.80 1.55
N GLU A 66 -1.08 -22.80 2.88
CA GLU A 66 -2.09 -22.24 3.77
C GLU A 66 -1.89 -20.72 3.88
N VAL A 67 -2.76 -19.95 3.25
CA VAL A 67 -2.72 -18.49 3.29
C VAL A 67 -3.69 -17.97 4.34
N VAL A 68 -3.18 -17.20 5.30
CA VAL A 68 -3.97 -16.51 6.32
C VAL A 68 -3.93 -15.01 6.03
N ALA A 69 -5.09 -14.41 5.83
CA ALA A 69 -5.21 -12.96 5.68
C ALA A 69 -5.44 -12.30 7.05
N VAL A 70 -4.78 -11.18 7.32
CA VAL A 70 -5.03 -10.32 8.48
C VAL A 70 -5.34 -8.92 7.98
N GLU A 71 -6.48 -8.38 8.38
CA GLU A 71 -6.91 -7.05 7.96
C GLU A 71 -7.53 -6.31 9.15
N PRO A 72 -6.95 -5.20 9.63
CA PRO A 72 -7.47 -4.45 10.78
C PRO A 72 -8.81 -3.73 10.54
N SER A 73 -9.09 -3.25 9.32
CA SER A 73 -10.36 -2.58 8.99
C SER A 73 -11.50 -3.59 8.91
N ALA A 74 -12.55 -3.35 9.69
CA ALA A 74 -13.76 -4.16 9.65
C ALA A 74 -14.46 -4.10 8.29
N ALA A 75 -14.49 -2.92 7.65
CA ALA A 75 -15.11 -2.73 6.34
C ALA A 75 -14.36 -3.45 5.22
N MET A 76 -13.02 -3.45 5.28
CA MET A 76 -12.18 -4.23 4.36
C MET A 76 -12.35 -5.73 4.56
N ARG A 77 -12.32 -6.20 5.82
CA ARG A 77 -12.56 -7.61 6.14
C ARG A 77 -13.91 -8.11 5.63
N ALA A 78 -14.96 -7.31 5.76
CA ALA A 78 -16.30 -7.68 5.28
C ALA A 78 -16.35 -7.87 3.76
N ARG A 79 -15.43 -7.24 3.02
CA ARG A 79 -15.27 -7.34 1.56
C ARG A 79 -14.13 -8.28 1.16
N CYS A 80 -13.49 -8.94 2.12
CA CYS A 80 -12.39 -9.84 1.82
C CYS A 80 -12.91 -11.12 1.17
N GLY A 81 -12.54 -11.34 -0.10
CA GLY A 81 -12.94 -12.53 -0.85
C GLY A 81 -12.12 -13.79 -0.52
N HIS A 82 -11.32 -13.77 0.54
CA HIS A 82 -10.46 -14.89 0.97
C HIS A 82 -10.85 -15.38 2.36
N THR A 83 -10.73 -16.68 2.60
CA THR A 83 -10.96 -17.30 3.92
C THR A 83 -9.85 -18.32 4.21
N PRO A 84 -9.27 -18.32 5.44
CA PRO A 84 -9.62 -17.47 6.57
C PRO A 84 -9.09 -16.04 6.45
N VAL A 85 -9.92 -15.07 6.82
CA VAL A 85 -9.50 -13.70 7.14
C VAL A 85 -9.68 -13.48 8.62
N VAL A 86 -8.57 -13.21 9.29
CA VAL A 86 -8.51 -13.04 10.73
C VAL A 86 -8.65 -11.55 11.03
N GLY A 87 -9.76 -11.22 11.69
CA GLY A 87 -9.85 -10.03 12.52
C GLY A 87 -9.48 -10.37 13.97
N GLY A 88 -9.73 -9.45 14.90
CA GLY A 88 -9.50 -9.69 16.32
C GLY A 88 -8.30 -8.93 16.89
N LEU A 89 -7.55 -8.26 16.02
CA LEU A 89 -6.69 -7.17 16.40
C LEU A 89 -7.55 -5.92 16.56
N THR A 90 -7.76 -5.52 17.80
CA THR A 90 -8.46 -4.26 18.10
C THR A 90 -7.46 -3.13 17.91
N LEU A 91 -7.77 -2.19 17.04
CA LEU A 91 -6.98 -0.96 16.94
C LEU A 91 -7.13 -0.17 18.23
N THR A 92 -6.05 -0.10 19.02
CA THR A 92 -6.06 0.60 20.32
C THR A 92 -5.48 2.01 20.23
N ALA A 93 -4.53 2.22 19.31
CA ALA A 93 -3.96 3.54 19.05
C ALA A 93 -3.46 3.64 17.62
N VAL A 94 -3.37 4.87 17.12
CA VAL A 94 -2.63 5.22 15.92
C VAL A 94 -1.64 6.28 16.35
N GLU A 95 -0.36 5.93 16.35
CA GLU A 95 0.70 6.86 16.75
C GLU A 95 1.29 7.49 15.49
N PRO A 96 1.22 8.83 15.33
CA PRO A 96 1.88 9.50 14.23
C PRO A 96 3.38 9.48 14.46
N VAL A 97 4.11 8.78 13.60
CA VAL A 97 5.57 8.72 13.65
C VAL A 97 6.11 9.70 12.60
N PRO A 98 6.72 10.83 13.01
CA PRO A 98 7.35 11.72 12.06
C PRO A 98 8.56 11.02 11.43
N GLN A 99 8.62 11.06 10.10
CA GLN A 99 9.72 10.55 9.31
C GLN A 99 10.28 11.68 8.46
N VAL A 100 11.60 11.87 8.51
CA VAL A 100 12.30 12.69 7.52
C VAL A 100 12.43 11.86 6.25
N THR A 101 11.68 12.21 5.21
CA THR A 101 11.69 11.53 3.91
C THR A 101 12.77 12.09 2.98
N ALA A 102 13.18 13.34 3.21
CA ALA A 102 14.31 13.99 2.54
C ALA A 102 14.87 15.12 3.43
N GLY A 103 16.16 15.41 3.30
CA GLY A 103 16.80 16.51 4.01
C GLY A 103 16.35 17.90 3.54
N SER A 104 15.72 18.00 2.36
CA SER A 104 15.07 19.23 1.87
C SER A 104 14.05 18.97 0.76
N LEU A 105 13.16 19.94 0.49
CA LEU A 105 12.28 19.88 -0.69
C LEU A 105 13.06 19.83 -2.01
N ARG A 106 14.26 20.42 -2.05
CA ARG A 106 15.14 20.37 -3.23
C ARG A 106 15.59 18.95 -3.52
N GLU A 107 16.01 18.24 -2.47
CA GLU A 107 16.41 16.84 -2.56
C GLU A 107 15.23 15.98 -3.01
N ALA A 108 14.06 16.10 -2.37
CA ALA A 108 12.85 15.36 -2.74
C ALA A 108 12.44 15.61 -4.21
N ALA A 109 12.51 16.86 -4.68
CA ALA A 109 12.20 17.19 -6.07
C ALA A 109 13.25 16.65 -7.07
N GLY A 110 14.50 16.48 -6.64
CA GLY A 110 15.58 15.93 -7.44
C GLY A 110 15.51 14.41 -7.61
N THR A 111 14.92 13.72 -6.64
CA THR A 111 14.79 12.25 -6.63
C THR A 111 13.40 11.75 -7.03
N LEU A 112 12.43 12.64 -7.25
CA LEU A 112 11.07 12.27 -7.66
C LEU A 112 11.04 11.53 -9.00
N ARG A 113 10.51 10.30 -8.98
CA ARG A 113 10.34 9.43 -10.16
C ARG A 113 8.85 9.13 -10.34
N ARG A 114 8.19 9.75 -11.31
CA ARG A 114 6.73 9.61 -11.50
C ARG A 114 6.30 8.15 -11.63
N GLU A 115 7.07 7.37 -12.35
CA GLU A 115 6.86 5.93 -12.56
C GLU A 115 6.87 5.13 -11.26
N ALA A 116 7.55 5.60 -10.21
CA ALA A 116 7.56 4.95 -8.90
C ALA A 116 6.32 5.28 -8.04
N HIS A 117 5.42 6.16 -8.50
CA HIS A 117 4.25 6.61 -7.75
C HIS A 117 2.95 6.40 -8.52
N THR A 118 2.23 5.31 -8.20
CA THR A 118 0.98 4.93 -8.90
C THR A 118 -0.06 6.03 -8.97
N LEU A 119 -0.22 6.85 -7.92
CA LEU A 119 -1.17 7.98 -7.92
C LEU A 119 -0.74 9.12 -8.87
N LEU A 120 0.57 9.35 -9.04
CA LEU A 120 1.07 10.38 -9.96
C LEU A 120 0.99 9.94 -11.42
N GLN A 121 0.75 8.66 -11.68
CA GLN A 121 0.46 8.16 -13.03
C GLN A 121 -1.00 8.43 -13.45
N LEU A 122 -1.90 8.73 -12.49
CA LEU A 122 -3.32 8.99 -12.76
C LEU A 122 -3.61 10.44 -13.22
N ILE A 123 -2.68 11.36 -12.97
CA ILE A 123 -2.79 12.75 -13.44
C ILE A 123 -2.14 12.91 -14.80
N THR A 124 -2.54 13.92 -15.56
CA THR A 124 -1.97 14.22 -16.87
C THR A 124 -0.52 14.69 -16.77
N ASP A 125 0.22 14.60 -17.87
CA ASP A 125 1.60 15.08 -17.97
C ASP A 125 1.72 16.57 -17.65
N ALA A 126 0.74 17.37 -18.09
CA ALA A 126 0.68 18.79 -17.83
C ALA A 126 0.47 19.09 -16.34
N GLU A 127 -0.44 18.37 -15.68
CA GLU A 127 -0.68 18.51 -14.24
C GLU A 127 0.54 18.10 -13.42
N TYR A 128 1.19 16.99 -13.79
CA TYR A 128 2.42 16.53 -13.17
C TYR A 128 3.54 17.57 -13.32
N ALA A 129 3.79 18.06 -14.54
CA ALA A 129 4.82 19.07 -14.81
C ALA A 129 4.56 20.37 -14.04
N ALA A 130 3.31 20.84 -14.01
CA ALA A 130 2.92 22.02 -13.25
C ALA A 130 3.12 21.82 -11.73
N GLY A 131 2.82 20.61 -11.21
CA GLY A 131 3.08 20.22 -9.83
C GLY A 131 4.57 20.25 -9.47
N VAL A 132 5.41 19.63 -10.31
CA VAL A 132 6.87 19.61 -10.12
C VAL A 132 7.46 21.02 -10.15
N GLU A 133 6.98 21.90 -11.03
CA GLU A 133 7.44 23.28 -11.10
C GLU A 133 7.03 24.07 -9.84
N ARG A 134 5.82 23.84 -9.31
CA ARG A 134 5.43 24.40 -8.00
C ARG A 134 6.34 23.91 -6.88
N LEU A 135 6.65 22.61 -6.84
CA LEU A 135 7.55 22.02 -5.85
C LEU A 135 8.96 22.63 -5.92
N ARG A 136 9.52 22.75 -7.13
CA ARG A 136 10.85 23.37 -7.36
C ARG A 136 10.91 24.83 -6.95
N ARG A 137 9.83 25.58 -7.18
CA ARG A 137 9.73 26.98 -6.73
C ARG A 137 9.72 27.07 -5.21
N ALA A 138 8.93 26.24 -4.54
CA ALA A 138 8.88 26.18 -3.08
C ALA A 138 10.24 25.81 -2.48
N ALA A 139 10.96 24.86 -3.09
CA ALA A 139 12.30 24.42 -2.69
C ALA A 139 13.41 25.50 -2.81
N ARG A 140 13.10 26.69 -3.36
CA ARG A 140 14.01 27.85 -3.31
C ARG A 140 13.88 28.65 -2.02
N ALA A 141 12.70 28.64 -1.40
CA ALA A 141 12.40 29.40 -0.19
C ALA A 141 12.51 28.52 1.06
N ASP A 142 12.06 27.28 0.97
CA ASP A 142 12.08 26.33 2.09
C ASP A 142 13.27 25.36 1.94
N THR A 143 14.13 25.37 2.96
CA THR A 143 15.35 24.57 3.06
C THR A 143 15.29 23.55 4.19
N GLY A 144 14.17 23.52 4.93
CA GLY A 144 13.96 22.55 6.00
C GLY A 144 13.72 21.14 5.47
N PRO A 145 13.79 20.13 6.35
CA PRO A 145 13.56 18.74 5.98
C PRO A 145 12.12 18.51 5.54
N VAL A 146 11.94 17.58 4.61
CA VAL A 146 10.61 17.07 4.29
C VAL A 146 10.24 16.06 5.35
N VAL A 147 9.29 16.42 6.19
CA VAL A 147 8.76 15.54 7.24
C VAL A 147 7.40 15.03 6.78
N ASP A 148 7.30 13.72 6.61
CA ASP A 148 6.04 13.01 6.44
C ASP A 148 5.66 12.31 7.75
N THR A 149 4.43 11.83 7.86
CA THR A 149 3.96 11.09 9.02
C THR A 149 3.54 9.70 8.59
N LEU A 150 4.17 8.68 9.17
CA LEU A 150 3.67 7.31 9.11
C LEU A 150 2.70 7.07 10.26
N ASP A 151 1.57 6.44 9.96
CA ASP A 151 0.63 5.99 10.98
C ASP A 151 1.07 4.61 11.50
N LEU A 152 1.51 4.55 12.77
CA LEU A 152 1.78 3.28 13.43
C LEU A 152 0.49 2.76 14.06
N LEU A 153 -0.04 1.67 13.51
CA LEU A 153 -1.21 1.00 14.05
C LEU A 153 -0.81 0.13 15.25
N VAL A 154 -1.30 0.47 16.44
CA VAL A 154 -1.13 -0.34 17.65
C VAL A 154 -2.35 -1.23 17.81
N LEU A 155 -2.10 -2.53 17.82
CA LEU A 155 -3.11 -3.57 17.78
C LEU A 155 -3.02 -4.44 19.04
N ARG A 156 -4.17 -4.86 19.60
CA ARG A 156 -4.26 -5.78 20.75
C ARG A 156 -5.12 -6.99 20.44
#